data_AF-A0A544YU68-F1
#
_entry.id   AF-A0A544YU68-F1
#
_cell.length_a   1.000
_cell.length_b   1.000
_cell.length_c   1.000
_cell.angle_alpha   90.00
_cell.angle_beta   90.00
_cell.angle_gamma   90.00
#
_symmetry.space_group_name_H-M   'P 1'
#
loop_
_entity.id
_entity.type
_entity.pdbx_description
1 polymer ?
#
loop_
_entity_poly.entity_id
_entity_poly.type
_entity_poly.pdbx_seq_one_letter_code
_entity_poly.pdbx_strand_id
1 'polypeptide(L)'
;MDHGDLVGLWDSAPYDYGALETCWLAFVQDGRGWAAWANLAGGIEVSRFRWCCPATNVLELRYEWHASGDWRQSGSGLAFATITGEKRDSEVVRTGFTIKPDEAVMAQTPFAALHLELDLLLCQDYARVRREVSIDDDPAQGISPWPSPGL
;
A
#
# COMPACT_ATOMS: atom_id res chain seq x y z
N MET A 1 -3.39 17.87 10.31
CA MET A 1 -2.51 16.83 9.76
C MET A 1 -1.92 17.38 8.49
N ASP A 2 -0.62 17.23 8.31
CA ASP A 2 0.05 17.58 7.06
C ASP A 2 -0.05 16.37 6.12
N HIS A 3 -0.18 16.61 4.82
CA HIS A 3 -0.19 15.55 3.80
C HIS A 3 1.06 14.66 3.88
N GLY A 4 2.18 15.22 4.37
CA GLY A 4 3.43 14.50 4.61
C GLY A 4 3.33 13.36 5.64
N ASP A 5 2.32 13.35 6.52
CA ASP A 5 2.18 12.30 7.54
C ASP A 5 1.80 10.93 6.94
N LEU A 6 1.14 10.93 5.77
CA LEU A 6 0.77 9.72 5.03
C LEU A 6 1.97 9.07 4.33
N VAL A 7 3.03 9.82 4.03
CA VAL A 7 4.20 9.29 3.32
C VAL A 7 4.85 8.17 4.13
N GLY A 8 5.09 7.05 3.46
CA GLY A 8 5.64 5.85 4.09
C GLY A 8 5.00 4.55 3.60
N LEU A 9 5.46 3.45 4.19
CA LEU A 9 4.92 2.11 4.00
C LEU A 9 4.09 1.73 5.23
N TRP A 10 2.86 1.29 4.98
CA TRP A 10 1.85 0.92 5.95
C TRP A 10 1.50 -0.56 5.76
N ASP A 11 1.39 -1.30 6.85
CA ASP A 11 1.26 -2.77 6.89
C ASP A 11 0.07 -3.17 7.77
N SER A 12 -0.83 -4.02 7.26
CA SER A 12 -1.98 -4.52 8.02
C SER A 12 -1.61 -5.61 9.03
N ALA A 13 -0.41 -6.22 8.95
CA ALA A 13 -0.03 -7.39 9.73
C ALA A 13 -0.30 -7.29 11.25
N PRO A 14 -0.14 -6.14 11.93
CA PRO A 14 -0.49 -6.02 13.35
C PRO A 14 -1.98 -6.20 13.67
N TYR A 15 -2.86 -6.15 12.67
CA TYR A 15 -4.31 -6.29 12.76
C TYR A 15 -4.83 -7.62 12.16
N ASP A 16 -3.98 -8.37 11.45
CA ASP A 16 -4.32 -9.58 10.69
C ASP A 16 -4.34 -10.85 11.57
N TYR A 17 -5.19 -10.87 12.60
CA TYR A 17 -5.24 -11.98 13.57
C TYR A 17 -5.63 -13.33 12.95
N GLY A 18 -4.62 -14.17 12.67
CA GLY A 18 -4.80 -15.48 12.07
C GLY A 18 -5.09 -15.47 10.57
N ALA A 19 -4.92 -14.32 9.91
CA ALA A 19 -5.05 -14.23 8.46
C ALA A 19 -3.89 -14.94 7.76
N LEU A 20 -4.16 -15.50 6.59
CA LEU A 20 -3.15 -16.13 5.73
C LEU A 20 -2.64 -15.16 4.64
N GLU A 21 -2.99 -13.89 4.79
CA GLU A 21 -2.77 -12.81 3.85
C GLU A 21 -2.44 -11.51 4.60
N THR A 22 -1.74 -10.62 3.93
CA THR A 22 -1.38 -9.30 4.44
C THR A 22 -1.46 -8.27 3.32
N CYS A 23 -1.82 -7.05 3.71
CA CYS A 23 -1.96 -5.91 2.86
C CYS A 23 -0.96 -4.81 3.20
N TRP A 24 -0.47 -4.14 2.17
CA TRP A 24 0.40 -2.98 2.29
C TRP A 24 -0.15 -1.81 1.50
N LEU A 25 0.04 -0.61 2.04
CA LEU A 25 -0.15 0.65 1.33
C LEU A 25 1.16 1.43 1.37
N ALA A 26 1.57 1.98 0.24
CA ALA A 26 2.70 2.89 0.16
C ALA A 26 2.29 4.21 -0.47
N PHE A 27 2.68 5.30 0.19
CA PHE A 27 2.49 6.66 -0.30
C PHE A 27 3.86 7.30 -0.48
N VAL A 28 4.22 7.58 -1.74
CA VAL A 28 5.46 8.26 -2.12
C VAL A 28 5.21 9.77 -2.15
N GLN A 29 6.20 10.56 -1.76
CA GLN A 29 6.10 12.02 -1.61
C GLN A 29 5.64 12.76 -2.88
N ASP A 30 5.89 12.22 -4.06
CA ASP A 30 5.51 12.82 -5.34
C ASP A 30 4.08 12.52 -5.79
N GLY A 31 3.27 11.95 -4.89
CA GLY A 31 1.88 11.61 -5.16
C GLY A 31 1.68 10.26 -5.87
N ARG A 32 2.74 9.47 -6.08
CA ARG A 32 2.60 8.05 -6.48
C ARG A 32 2.40 7.16 -5.26
N GLY A 33 1.78 6.01 -5.47
CA GLY A 33 1.66 4.99 -4.45
C GLY A 33 1.17 3.68 -5.01
N TRP A 34 1.16 2.66 -4.16
CA TRP A 34 0.63 1.35 -4.50
C TRP A 34 -0.04 0.72 -3.29
N ALA A 35 -0.99 -0.16 -3.60
CA ALA A 35 -1.61 -1.09 -2.68
C ALA A 35 -1.15 -2.50 -3.09
N ALA A 36 -0.69 -3.31 -2.14
CA ALA A 36 -0.27 -4.68 -2.39
C ALA A 36 -0.99 -5.63 -1.43
N TRP A 37 -1.42 -6.77 -1.93
CA TRP A 37 -1.95 -7.88 -1.14
C TRP A 37 -1.14 -9.13 -1.50
N ALA A 38 -0.77 -9.94 -0.51
CA ALA A 38 -0.15 -11.23 -0.75
C ALA A 38 -0.61 -12.26 0.27
N ASN A 39 -0.60 -13.54 -0.14
CA ASN A 39 -0.97 -14.65 0.73
C ASN A 39 0.11 -15.73 0.81
N LEU A 40 -0.02 -16.61 1.81
CA LEU A 40 0.90 -17.73 2.03
C LEU A 40 0.82 -18.83 0.97
N ALA A 41 -0.22 -18.84 0.13
CA ALA A 41 -0.34 -19.76 -1.00
C ALA A 41 0.50 -19.34 -2.22
N GLY A 42 1.17 -18.19 -2.16
CA GLY A 42 2.09 -17.70 -3.19
C GLY A 42 1.52 -16.58 -4.06
N GLY A 43 0.24 -16.24 -3.90
CA GLY A 43 -0.42 -15.21 -4.70
C GLY A 43 -0.09 -13.79 -4.23
N ILE A 44 0.05 -12.87 -5.18
CA ILE A 44 0.23 -11.44 -4.95
C ILE A 44 -0.60 -10.63 -5.96
N GLU A 45 -1.14 -9.52 -5.49
CA GLU A 45 -1.79 -8.49 -6.30
C GLU A 45 -1.20 -7.12 -5.95
N VAL A 46 -1.00 -6.28 -6.97
CA VAL A 46 -0.55 -4.89 -6.78
C VAL A 46 -1.39 -3.97 -7.64
N SER A 47 -1.92 -2.92 -7.02
CA SER A 47 -2.60 -1.82 -7.69
C SER A 47 -1.82 -0.52 -7.49
N ARG A 48 -1.48 0.14 -8.59
CA ARG A 48 -0.77 1.43 -8.60
C ARG A 48 -1.75 2.57 -8.70
N PHE A 49 -1.48 3.64 -7.97
CA PHE A 49 -2.33 4.82 -7.96
C PHE A 49 -1.55 6.13 -7.86
N ARG A 50 -2.23 7.22 -8.23
CA ARG A 50 -1.92 8.57 -7.77
C ARG A 50 -2.75 8.90 -6.54
N TRP A 51 -2.15 9.61 -5.59
CA TRP A 51 -2.85 10.04 -4.38
C TRP A 51 -2.69 11.52 -4.12
N CYS A 52 -3.70 12.08 -3.47
CA CYS A 52 -3.66 13.41 -2.88
C CYS A 52 -4.67 13.48 -1.72
N CYS A 53 -4.67 14.58 -0.98
CA CYS A 53 -5.76 14.85 -0.05
C CYS A 53 -6.48 16.14 -0.49
N PRO A 54 -7.62 16.05 -1.19
CA PRO A 54 -8.32 17.22 -1.71
C PRO A 54 -8.96 18.08 -0.60
N ALA A 55 -9.12 17.53 0.60
CA ALA A 55 -9.59 18.22 1.80
C ALA A 55 -8.92 17.63 3.05
N THR A 56 -9.06 18.30 4.19
CA THR A 56 -8.59 17.79 5.48
C THR A 56 -9.18 16.41 5.76
N ASN A 57 -8.31 15.44 6.09
CA ASN A 57 -8.67 14.05 6.43
C ASN A 57 -9.41 13.30 5.32
N VAL A 58 -9.34 13.76 4.06
CA VAL A 58 -9.88 13.06 2.90
C VAL A 58 -8.72 12.59 2.03
N LEU A 59 -8.66 11.30 1.76
CA LEU A 59 -7.70 10.68 0.85
C LEU A 59 -8.40 10.35 -0.47
N GLU A 60 -7.85 10.82 -1.59
CA GLU A 60 -8.25 10.38 -2.94
C GLU A 60 -7.15 9.49 -3.52
N LEU A 61 -7.55 8.30 -3.99
CA LEU A 61 -6.72 7.37 -4.75
C LEU A 61 -7.28 7.25 -6.16
N ARG A 62 -6.44 7.50 -7.15
CA ARG A 62 -6.75 7.30 -8.57
C ARG A 62 -5.90 6.16 -9.09
N TYR A 63 -6.50 4.99 -9.21
CA TYR A 63 -5.83 3.81 -9.71
C TYR A 63 -5.57 3.96 -11.21
N GLU A 64 -4.37 3.54 -11.63
CA GLU A 64 -3.91 3.63 -13.02
C GLU A 64 -3.63 2.26 -13.63
N TRP A 65 -3.34 1.27 -12.77
CA TRP A 65 -2.83 -0.02 -13.18
C TRP A 65 -3.00 -1.06 -12.07
N HIS A 66 -3.20 -2.31 -12.45
CA HIS A 66 -3.29 -3.45 -11.54
C HIS A 66 -2.64 -4.69 -12.17
N ALA A 67 -1.96 -5.49 -11.36
CA ALA A 67 -1.47 -6.81 -11.75
C ALA A 67 -1.60 -7.86 -10.65
N SER A 68 -1.62 -9.11 -11.09
CA SER A 68 -1.64 -10.30 -10.25
C SER A 68 -0.64 -11.36 -10.74
N GLY A 69 -0.24 -12.25 -9.83
CA GLY A 69 0.76 -13.27 -10.13
C GLY A 69 1.32 -13.94 -8.87
N ASP A 70 2.52 -14.49 -9.00
CA ASP A 70 3.21 -15.17 -7.90
C ASP A 70 4.29 -14.27 -7.32
N TRP A 71 4.49 -14.32 -5.99
CA TRP A 71 5.55 -13.57 -5.33
C TRP A 71 6.82 -14.41 -5.11
N ARG A 72 7.93 -13.69 -4.91
CA ARG A 72 9.17 -14.21 -4.34
C ARG A 72 9.67 -13.28 -3.25
N GLN A 73 10.43 -13.83 -2.31
CA GLN A 73 11.17 -13.04 -1.35
C GLN A 73 12.26 -12.24 -2.08
N SER A 74 12.36 -10.94 -1.80
CA SER A 74 13.42 -10.07 -2.32
C SER A 74 13.97 -9.18 -1.21
N GLY A 75 15.16 -9.51 -0.71
CA GLY A 75 15.71 -8.86 0.48
C GLY A 75 14.75 -8.99 1.67
N SER A 76 14.41 -7.87 2.30
CA SER A 76 13.46 -7.80 3.41
C SER A 76 11.99 -7.69 2.99
N GLY A 77 11.68 -7.65 1.69
CA GLY A 77 10.32 -7.44 1.17
C GLY A 77 9.88 -8.51 0.17
N LEU A 78 8.68 -8.31 -0.38
CA LEU A 78 8.11 -9.12 -1.45
C LEU A 78 8.27 -8.43 -2.80
N ALA A 79 8.48 -9.23 -3.84
CA ALA A 79 8.44 -8.78 -5.23
C ALA A 79 7.69 -9.82 -6.07
N PHE A 80 7.18 -9.42 -7.23
CA PHE A 80 6.69 -10.41 -8.19
C PHE A 80 7.82 -11.35 -8.63
N ALA A 81 7.52 -12.63 -8.68
CA ALA A 81 8.27 -13.64 -9.41
C ALA A 81 7.81 -13.70 -10.86
N THR A 82 6.48 -13.66 -11.06
CA THR A 82 5.79 -13.73 -12.35
C THR A 82 4.56 -12.81 -12.30
N ILE A 83 4.25 -12.13 -13.41
CA ILE A 83 2.95 -11.47 -13.59
C ILE A 83 2.13 -12.33 -14.55
N THR A 84 0.97 -12.79 -14.10
CA THR A 84 0.08 -13.66 -14.90
C THR A 84 -1.17 -12.93 -15.37
N GLY A 85 -1.49 -11.78 -14.75
CA GLY A 85 -2.54 -10.87 -15.20
C GLY A 85 -2.14 -9.41 -15.00
N GLU A 86 -2.45 -8.56 -15.97
CA GLU A 86 -2.19 -7.11 -15.90
C GLU A 86 -3.31 -6.37 -16.62
N LYS A 87 -3.75 -5.23 -16.06
CA LYS A 87 -4.76 -4.36 -16.68
C LYS A 87 -4.51 -2.90 -16.35
N ARG A 88 -4.97 -2.02 -17.24
CA ARG A 88 -5.16 -0.61 -16.88
C ARG A 88 -6.33 -0.48 -15.92
N ASP A 89 -6.20 0.50 -15.04
CA ASP A 89 -7.24 0.87 -14.10
C ASP A 89 -7.56 2.37 -14.24
N SER A 90 -8.76 2.74 -13.84
CA SER A 90 -9.23 4.13 -13.82
C SER A 90 -10.16 4.40 -12.64
N GLU A 91 -10.25 3.47 -11.68
CA GLU A 91 -11.05 3.65 -10.48
C GLU A 91 -10.54 4.83 -9.66
N VAL A 92 -11.48 5.61 -9.11
CA VAL A 92 -11.19 6.67 -8.15
C VAL A 92 -11.91 6.36 -6.85
N VAL A 93 -11.13 6.17 -5.79
CA VAL A 93 -11.63 5.95 -4.43
C VAL A 93 -11.40 7.21 -3.62
N ARG A 94 -12.40 7.61 -2.84
CA ARG A 94 -12.30 8.68 -1.85
C ARG A 94 -12.74 8.16 -0.50
N THR A 95 -11.89 8.34 0.50
CA THR A 95 -12.14 7.84 1.85
C THR A 95 -11.67 8.84 2.89
N GLY A 96 -12.34 8.89 4.04
CA GLY A 96 -11.81 9.58 5.21
C GLY A 96 -10.61 8.82 5.78
N PHE A 97 -9.66 9.53 6.37
CA PHE A 97 -8.54 8.92 7.06
C PHE A 97 -8.18 9.62 8.36
N THR A 98 -7.60 8.88 9.30
CA THR A 98 -7.01 9.41 10.53
C THR A 98 -5.69 8.71 10.82
N ILE A 99 -4.68 9.48 11.22
CA ILE A 99 -3.41 8.92 11.72
C ILE A 99 -3.30 9.22 13.22
N LYS A 100 -3.12 8.18 14.04
CA LYS A 100 -2.94 8.31 15.50
C LYS A 100 -2.01 7.22 16.04
N PRO A 101 -1.39 7.41 17.22
CA PRO A 101 -0.71 6.31 17.90
C PRO A 101 -1.70 5.19 18.23
N ASP A 102 -1.24 3.94 18.11
CA ASP A 102 -2.00 2.75 18.48
C ASP A 102 -1.07 1.72 19.16
N GLU A 103 -1.68 0.87 19.97
CA GLU A 103 -1.07 -0.22 20.74
C GLU A 103 -1.84 -1.51 20.42
N ALA A 104 -1.76 -1.99 19.17
CA ALA A 104 -2.31 -3.29 18.83
C ALA A 104 -1.69 -4.38 19.73
N VAL A 105 -2.48 -5.39 20.09
CA VAL A 105 -2.14 -6.41 21.11
C VAL A 105 -0.79 -7.10 20.84
N MET A 106 -0.41 -7.23 19.57
CA MET A 106 0.83 -7.89 19.14
C MET A 106 2.03 -6.95 19.05
N ALA A 107 1.83 -5.63 19.12
CA ALA A 107 2.89 -4.65 19.06
C ALA A 107 3.50 -4.43 20.45
N GLN A 108 4.82 -4.54 20.54
CA GLN A 108 5.57 -4.34 21.79
C GLN A 108 5.72 -2.85 22.17
N THR A 109 5.47 -1.94 21.22
CA THR A 109 5.59 -0.50 21.38
C THR A 109 4.51 0.22 20.58
N PRO A 110 4.06 1.42 21.01
CA PRO A 110 3.13 2.21 20.23
C PRO A 110 3.68 2.52 18.83
N PHE A 111 2.82 2.45 17.83
CA PHE A 111 3.15 2.79 16.44
C PHE A 111 2.14 3.79 15.88
N ALA A 112 2.50 4.47 14.78
CA ALA A 112 1.54 5.30 14.07
C ALA A 112 0.62 4.40 13.24
N ALA A 113 -0.68 4.45 13.50
CA ALA A 113 -1.69 3.72 12.77
C ALA A 113 -2.47 4.65 11.83
N LEU A 114 -2.70 4.17 10.61
CA LEU A 114 -3.59 4.76 9.62
C LEU A 114 -4.91 4.00 9.69
N HIS A 115 -5.99 4.74 9.94
CA HIS A 115 -7.36 4.24 9.91
C HIS A 115 -8.09 4.87 8.73
N LEU A 116 -8.75 4.04 7.93
CA LEU A 116 -9.53 4.44 6.77
C LEU A 116 -11.02 4.20 7.03
N GLU A 117 -11.89 5.05 6.46
CA GLU A 117 -13.35 4.86 6.56
C GLU A 117 -13.90 3.80 5.59
N LEU A 118 -13.11 3.44 4.57
CA LEU A 118 -13.43 2.43 3.56
C LEU A 118 -12.32 1.38 3.52
N ASP A 119 -12.70 0.14 3.24
CA ASP A 119 -11.77 -0.95 3.07
C ASP A 119 -10.93 -0.73 1.81
N LEU A 120 -9.62 -0.75 1.95
CA LEU A 120 -8.68 -0.90 0.84
C LEU A 120 -8.05 -2.27 0.96
N LEU A 121 -8.09 -3.07 -0.11
CA LEU A 121 -7.60 -4.46 -0.05
C LEU A 121 -8.14 -5.25 1.17
N LEU A 122 -9.43 -5.09 1.49
CA LEU A 122 -10.09 -5.76 2.63
C LEU A 122 -9.65 -5.28 4.03
N CYS A 123 -8.83 -4.22 4.13
CA CYS A 123 -8.33 -3.68 5.40
C CYS A 123 -8.70 -2.21 5.58
N GLN A 124 -8.96 -1.82 6.83
CA GLN A 124 -9.18 -0.41 7.22
C GLN A 124 -8.02 0.16 8.04
N ASP A 125 -7.23 -0.72 8.66
CA ASP A 125 -6.23 -0.36 9.66
C ASP A 125 -4.84 -0.83 9.22
N TYR A 126 -3.87 0.08 9.28
CA TYR A 126 -2.49 -0.21 8.92
C TYR A 126 -1.50 0.45 9.86
N ALA A 127 -0.44 -0.26 10.22
CA ALA A 127 0.67 0.27 11.00
C ALA A 127 1.75 0.82 10.09
N ARG A 128 2.30 2.00 10.39
CA ARG A 128 3.46 2.52 9.65
C ARG A 128 4.71 1.74 10.04
N VAL A 129 5.23 0.95 9.09
CA VAL A 129 6.47 0.18 9.25
C VAL A 129 7.69 0.94 8.74
N ARG A 130 7.52 1.88 7.81
CA ARG A 130 8.61 2.72 7.29
C ARG A 130 8.12 4.14 6.97
N ARG A 131 8.93 5.16 7.28
CA ARG A 131 8.61 6.57 6.98
C ARG A 131 9.02 6.99 5.58
N GLU A 132 10.09 6.40 5.06
CA GLU A 132 10.61 6.68 3.73
C GLU A 132 10.25 5.53 2.81
N VAL A 133 9.79 5.85 1.61
CA VAL A 133 9.42 4.87 0.60
C VAL A 133 9.60 5.51 -0.78
N SER A 134 10.08 4.73 -1.73
CA SER A 134 10.36 5.15 -3.10
C SER A 134 9.67 4.22 -4.09
N ILE A 135 9.53 4.62 -5.35
CA ILE A 135 8.99 3.73 -6.38
C ILE A 135 9.79 2.44 -6.59
N ASP A 136 11.05 2.39 -6.16
CA ASP A 136 11.88 1.19 -6.26
C ASP A 136 11.49 0.11 -5.23
N ASP A 137 10.69 0.50 -4.23
CA ASP A 137 10.11 -0.41 -3.25
C ASP A 137 8.79 -1.05 -3.71
N ASP A 138 8.25 -0.65 -4.86
CA ASP A 138 7.05 -1.25 -5.44
C ASP A 138 7.34 -2.71 -5.87
N PRO A 139 6.58 -3.70 -5.38
CA PRO A 139 6.82 -5.11 -5.68
C PRO A 139 6.83 -5.47 -7.17
N ALA A 140 6.16 -4.67 -8.01
CA ALA A 140 6.09 -4.85 -9.46
C ALA A 140 7.22 -4.15 -10.22
N GLN A 141 7.97 -3.24 -9.59
CA GLN A 141 8.94 -2.37 -10.27
C GLN A 141 9.99 -3.13 -11.10
N GLY A 142 10.45 -4.28 -10.60
CA GLY A 142 11.47 -5.08 -11.28
C GLY A 142 11.00 -5.81 -12.55
N ILE A 143 9.70 -5.93 -12.79
CA ILE A 143 9.12 -6.64 -13.94
C ILE A 143 8.30 -5.70 -14.82
N SER A 144 7.44 -4.89 -14.22
CA SER A 144 6.62 -3.87 -14.89
C SER A 144 6.90 -2.53 -14.21
N PRO A 145 7.90 -1.75 -14.66
CA PRO A 145 8.29 -0.52 -13.98
C PRO A 145 7.25 0.60 -14.13
N TRP A 146 7.24 1.55 -13.19
CA TRP A 146 6.50 2.80 -13.35
C TRP A 146 6.90 3.51 -14.65
N PRO A 147 5.96 4.11 -15.39
CA PRO A 147 6.28 4.92 -16.55
C PRO A 147 7.26 6.03 -16.17
N SER A 148 8.30 6.23 -16.98
CA SER A 148 9.17 7.39 -16.82
C SER A 148 8.34 8.67 -16.99
N PRO A 149 8.58 9.72 -16.18
CA PRO A 149 8.01 11.03 -16.46
C PRO A 149 8.38 11.41 -17.89
N GLY A 150 7.37 11.71 -18.72
CA GLY A 150 7.63 12.13 -20.11
C GLY A 150 8.57 13.34 -20.13
N LEU A 151 9.62 13.24 -20.93
CA LEU A 151 10.50 14.36 -21.30
C LEU A 151 9.72 15.41 -22.11
#